data_AF-F6DAR9-F1
#
_entry.id   AF-F6DAR9-F1
#
_cell.length_a   1.000
_cell.length_b   1.000
_cell.length_c   1.000
_cell.angle_alpha   90.00
_cell.angle_beta   90.00
_cell.angle_gamma   90.00
#
_symmetry.space_group_name_H-M   'P 1'
#
loop_
_entity.id
_entity.type
_entity.pdbx_description
1 polymer ?
#
loop_
_entity_poly.entity_id
_entity_poly.type
_entity_poly.pdbx_seq_one_letter_code
_entity_poly.pdbx_strand_id
1 'polypeptide(L)'
;MRVFKCAPCGLSVLLVVMLLIAVLSMTIGAIQIGWLDVLLALFGLSDNAQWNWVVQEIRLPRVILGVLVGAGLAVAGAAMQGLFRNPLADPGLVGVSTGAALAAVSVIVLGSTYLAGWTAMTGYYAVPIAAFLGGLAVTWLIYQIATKDGRTDVALMLLAGIAINAIAGAATGVLTYYSTDEALRSLTFWTMGSLASATWTDVLVSGIPILLALVLLPFFALTLNAFLMGERVSEHIGFNIKLAKRAIIVLTALSVGAAVAVSGVIAFVGLVAPHLVRMLLGPDHRWVLPGSALMGAILVILSDSIARILVAPAELPIGLVMAAIGGPFFLALLLQRRNRVGF
;
A
#
# COMPACT_ATOMS: atom_id res chain seq x y z
N MET A 1 -21.14 -2.74 16.34
CA MET A 1 -22.30 -1.92 15.92
C MET A 1 -22.09 -1.62 14.45
N ARG A 2 -22.93 -2.13 13.53
CA ARG A 2 -22.81 -1.81 12.09
C ARG A 2 -23.37 -0.41 11.86
N VAL A 3 -22.60 0.48 11.24
CA VAL A 3 -23.05 1.85 10.91
C VAL A 3 -24.04 1.81 9.75
N PHE A 4 -23.82 0.93 8.77
CA PHE A 4 -24.74 0.72 7.65
C PHE A 4 -25.55 -0.57 7.84
N LYS A 5 -26.87 -0.46 7.71
CA LYS A 5 -27.77 -1.64 7.65
C LYS A 5 -27.66 -2.40 6.32
N CYS A 6 -27.24 -1.72 5.25
CA CYS A 6 -27.07 -2.26 3.90
C CYS A 6 -25.63 -2.05 3.41
N ALA A 7 -24.85 -3.13 3.25
CA ALA A 7 -23.45 -3.06 2.82
C ALA A 7 -23.23 -2.43 1.41
N PRO A 8 -24.09 -2.70 0.40
CA PRO A 8 -24.05 -1.99 -0.88
C PRO A 8 -24.18 -0.47 -0.76
N CYS A 9 -25.07 0.02 0.12
CA CYS A 9 -25.22 1.45 0.35
C CYS A 9 -23.94 2.05 0.95
N GLY A 10 -23.30 1.34 1.88
CA GLY A 10 -22.04 1.78 2.47
C GLY A 10 -20.90 1.88 1.45
N LEU A 11 -20.79 0.92 0.52
CA LEU A 11 -19.82 1.01 -0.59
C LEU A 11 -20.11 2.19 -1.51
N SER A 12 -21.37 2.43 -1.83
CA SER A 12 -21.78 3.56 -2.69
C SER A 12 -21.39 4.90 -2.05
N VAL A 13 -21.59 5.05 -0.74
CA VAL A 13 -21.15 6.23 0.01
C VAL A 13 -19.64 6.38 -0.02
N LEU A 14 -18.87 5.30 0.23
CA LEU A 14 -17.41 5.34 0.16
C LEU A 14 -16.90 5.74 -1.23
N LEU A 15 -17.56 5.26 -2.30
CA LEU A 15 -17.20 5.62 -3.67
C LEU A 15 -17.40 7.12 -3.93
N VAL A 16 -18.57 7.66 -3.54
CA VAL A 16 -18.87 9.10 -3.69
C VAL A 16 -17.88 9.94 -2.88
N VAL A 17 -17.59 9.57 -1.63
CA VAL A 17 -16.62 10.26 -0.78
C VAL A 17 -15.22 10.23 -1.40
N MET A 18 -14.79 9.09 -1.94
CA MET A 18 -13.50 8.96 -2.61
C MET A 18 -13.40 9.88 -3.84
N LEU A 19 -14.43 9.91 -4.69
CA LEU A 19 -14.48 10.79 -5.86
C LEU A 19 -14.45 12.27 -5.47
N LEU A 20 -15.21 12.67 -4.44
CA LEU A 20 -15.21 14.05 -3.94
C LEU A 20 -13.84 14.46 -3.42
N ILE A 21 -13.20 13.59 -2.62
CA ILE A 21 -11.86 13.85 -2.08
C ILE A 21 -10.81 13.91 -3.21
N ALA A 22 -10.93 13.06 -4.24
CA ALA A 22 -10.05 13.10 -5.40
C ALA A 22 -10.14 14.45 -6.14
N VAL A 23 -11.36 14.96 -6.37
CA VAL A 23 -11.56 16.27 -7.01
C VAL A 23 -11.04 17.41 -6.13
N LEU A 24 -11.35 17.41 -4.83
CA LEU A 24 -10.87 18.43 -3.89
C LEU A 24 -9.35 18.40 -3.73
N SER A 25 -8.73 17.22 -3.74
CA SER A 25 -7.28 17.07 -3.72
C SER A 25 -6.60 17.74 -4.92
N MET A 26 -7.29 17.82 -6.06
CA MET A 26 -6.80 18.51 -7.25
C MET A 26 -6.97 20.03 -7.20
N THR A 27 -7.72 20.60 -6.26
CA THR A 27 -7.75 22.06 -6.05
C THR A 27 -6.61 22.53 -5.15
N ILE A 28 -6.06 21.63 -4.34
CA ILE A 28 -4.98 21.89 -3.37
C ILE A 28 -3.62 21.81 -4.06
N GLY A 29 -2.78 22.84 -3.88
CA GLY A 29 -1.40 22.87 -4.34
C GLY A 29 -0.82 24.28 -4.34
N ALA A 30 0.44 24.43 -4.80
CA ALA A 30 1.13 25.72 -4.85
C ALA A 30 0.40 26.79 -5.69
N ILE A 31 -0.30 26.35 -6.75
CA ILE A 31 -1.17 27.21 -7.57
C ILE A 31 -2.62 26.94 -7.13
N GLN A 32 -3.32 27.95 -6.61
CA GLN A 32 -4.74 27.79 -6.28
C GLN A 32 -5.55 27.76 -7.58
N ILE A 33 -6.32 26.70 -7.77
CA ILE A 33 -7.23 26.51 -8.92
C ILE A 33 -8.61 26.25 -8.34
N GLY A 34 -9.61 27.02 -8.78
CA GLY A 34 -11.00 26.85 -8.34
C GLY A 34 -11.52 25.46 -8.69
N TRP A 35 -12.47 24.94 -7.90
CA TRP A 35 -13.03 23.60 -8.14
C TRP A 35 -13.70 23.47 -9.52
N LEU A 36 -14.36 24.54 -10.00
CA LEU A 36 -14.97 24.57 -11.32
C LEU A 36 -13.90 24.54 -12.42
N ASP A 37 -12.81 25.29 -12.24
CA ASP A 37 -11.68 25.33 -13.16
C ASP A 37 -10.94 23.99 -13.20
N VAL A 38 -10.81 23.30 -12.06
CA VAL A 38 -10.29 21.93 -12.03
C VAL A 38 -11.17 21.00 -12.85
N LEU A 39 -12.50 21.07 -12.72
CA LEU A 39 -13.41 20.23 -13.51
C LEU A 39 -13.29 20.52 -15.01
N LEU A 40 -13.20 21.79 -15.41
CA LEU A 40 -12.98 22.17 -16.81
C LEU A 40 -11.59 21.71 -17.29
N ALA A 41 -10.56 21.90 -16.48
CA ALA A 41 -9.19 21.54 -16.80
C ALA A 41 -8.97 20.02 -16.92
N LEU A 42 -9.72 19.20 -16.18
CA LEU A 42 -9.71 17.74 -16.36
C LEU A 42 -10.03 17.35 -17.80
N PHE A 43 -10.97 18.05 -18.44
CA PHE A 43 -11.37 17.82 -19.82
C PHE A 43 -10.63 18.72 -20.83
N GLY A 44 -9.66 19.52 -20.39
CA GLY A 44 -8.93 20.46 -21.24
C GLY A 44 -9.75 21.65 -21.71
N LEU A 45 -10.86 21.95 -21.02
CA LEU A 45 -11.83 22.99 -21.37
C LEU A 45 -11.64 24.29 -20.58
N SER A 46 -10.60 24.40 -19.74
CA SER A 46 -10.31 25.66 -19.06
C SER A 46 -9.63 26.63 -20.03
N ASP A 47 -10.05 27.89 -20.01
CA ASP A 47 -9.46 28.98 -20.81
C ASP A 47 -7.98 29.21 -20.49
N ASN A 48 -7.54 28.80 -19.30
CA ASN A 48 -6.15 28.88 -18.89
C ASN A 48 -5.39 27.59 -19.24
N ALA A 49 -4.52 27.67 -20.26
CA ALA A 49 -3.69 26.55 -20.70
C ALA A 49 -2.74 26.03 -19.61
N GLN A 50 -2.25 26.89 -18.72
CA GLN A 50 -1.42 26.49 -17.58
C GLN A 50 -2.21 25.62 -16.60
N TRP A 51 -3.49 25.93 -16.36
CA TRP A 51 -4.34 25.14 -15.48
C TRP A 51 -4.64 23.76 -16.06
N ASN A 52 -4.92 23.69 -17.37
CA ASN A 52 -5.09 22.41 -18.08
C ASN A 52 -3.86 21.52 -17.89
N TRP A 53 -2.66 22.06 -18.14
CA TRP A 53 -1.41 21.32 -18.01
C TRP A 53 -1.13 20.88 -16.57
N VAL A 54 -1.27 21.77 -15.58
CA VAL A 54 -1.06 21.44 -14.16
C VAL A 54 -2.03 20.35 -13.69
N VAL A 55 -3.30 20.43 -14.08
CA VAL A 55 -4.29 19.43 -13.69
C VAL A 55 -4.02 18.09 -14.36
N GLN A 56 -3.75 18.06 -15.67
CA GLN A 56 -3.63 16.81 -16.43
C GLN A 56 -2.27 16.10 -16.29
N GLU A 57 -1.18 16.85 -16.17
CA GLU A 57 0.18 16.28 -16.18
C GLU A 57 0.82 16.19 -14.79
N ILE A 58 0.33 16.95 -13.81
CA ILE A 58 0.89 16.95 -12.45
C ILE A 58 -0.11 16.38 -11.43
N ARG A 59 -1.31 16.96 -11.35
CA ARG A 59 -2.26 16.61 -10.26
C ARG A 59 -2.96 15.29 -10.52
N LEU A 60 -3.47 15.09 -11.73
CA LEU A 60 -4.26 13.91 -12.07
C LEU A 60 -3.44 12.61 -11.96
N PRO A 61 -2.19 12.50 -12.47
CA PRO A 61 -1.37 11.31 -12.28
C PRO A 61 -1.11 11.01 -10.81
N ARG A 62 -0.80 12.05 -10.02
CA ARG A 62 -0.59 11.94 -8.57
C ARG A 62 -1.82 11.42 -7.83
N VAL A 63 -3.01 11.96 -8.14
CA VAL A 63 -4.26 11.51 -7.52
C VAL A 63 -4.58 10.07 -7.92
N ILE A 64 -4.48 9.72 -9.21
CA ILE A 64 -4.74 8.35 -9.69
C ILE A 64 -3.76 7.37 -9.07
N LEU A 65 -2.46 7.71 -9.03
CA LEU A 65 -1.46 6.87 -8.38
C LEU A 65 -1.77 6.69 -6.90
N GLY A 66 -2.17 7.76 -6.19
CA GLY A 66 -2.60 7.70 -4.79
C GLY A 66 -3.82 6.80 -4.58
N VAL A 67 -4.82 6.85 -5.47
CA VAL A 67 -5.97 5.93 -5.46
C VAL A 67 -5.49 4.48 -5.59
N LEU A 68 -4.66 4.19 -6.59
CA LEU A 68 -4.17 2.84 -6.87
C LEU A 68 -3.33 2.30 -5.71
N VAL A 69 -2.34 3.06 -5.26
CA VAL A 69 -1.45 2.70 -4.14
C VAL A 69 -2.27 2.48 -2.86
N GLY A 70 -3.16 3.42 -2.51
CA GLY A 70 -4.00 3.29 -1.33
C GLY A 70 -4.92 2.08 -1.37
N ALA A 71 -5.57 1.86 -2.52
CA ALA A 71 -6.44 0.71 -2.72
C ALA A 71 -5.66 -0.61 -2.66
N GLY A 72 -4.53 -0.71 -3.37
CA GLY A 72 -3.69 -1.90 -3.42
C GLY A 72 -3.16 -2.30 -2.05
N LEU A 73 -2.57 -1.35 -1.32
CA LEU A 73 -2.06 -1.58 0.04
C LEU A 73 -3.19 -2.03 1.00
N ALA A 74 -4.37 -1.41 0.92
CA ALA A 74 -5.50 -1.74 1.78
C ALA A 74 -6.11 -3.10 1.47
N VAL A 75 -6.29 -3.47 0.19
CA VAL A 75 -6.81 -4.79 -0.19
C VAL A 75 -5.81 -5.89 0.14
N ALA A 76 -4.52 -5.66 -0.10
CA ALA A 76 -3.45 -6.56 0.33
C ALA A 76 -3.50 -6.77 1.85
N GLY A 77 -3.64 -5.68 2.63
CA GLY A 77 -3.79 -5.76 4.09
C GLY A 77 -5.03 -6.55 4.53
N ALA A 78 -6.19 -6.29 3.92
CA ALA A 78 -7.42 -7.04 4.20
C ALA A 78 -7.26 -8.54 3.91
N ALA A 79 -6.66 -8.88 2.77
CA ALA A 79 -6.42 -10.26 2.36
C ALA A 79 -5.43 -10.97 3.30
N MET A 80 -4.34 -10.31 3.69
CA MET A 80 -3.35 -10.85 4.65
C MET A 80 -3.95 -11.07 6.04
N GLN A 81 -4.80 -10.14 6.51
CA GLN A 81 -5.50 -10.31 7.78
C GLN A 81 -6.50 -11.47 7.77
N GLY A 82 -7.19 -11.69 6.65
CA GLY A 82 -8.06 -12.85 6.47
C GLY A 82 -7.27 -14.15 6.40
N LEU A 83 -6.18 -14.17 5.61
CA LEU A 83 -5.28 -15.31 5.44
C LEU A 83 -4.69 -15.78 6.78
N PHE A 84 -4.17 -14.84 7.56
CA PHE A 84 -3.54 -15.13 8.85
C PHE A 84 -4.53 -15.20 10.01
N ARG A 85 -5.81 -14.91 9.77
CA ARG A 85 -6.86 -14.85 10.80
C ARG A 85 -6.47 -13.93 11.95
N ASN A 86 -5.71 -12.89 11.63
CA ASN A 86 -5.13 -11.94 12.58
C ASN A 86 -5.40 -10.53 12.07
N PRO A 87 -6.23 -9.72 12.77
CA PRO A 87 -6.53 -8.36 12.35
C PRO A 87 -5.31 -7.42 12.42
N LEU A 88 -4.19 -7.87 13.01
CA LEU A 88 -2.94 -7.13 13.10
C LEU A 88 -1.93 -7.51 12.01
N ALA A 89 -2.28 -8.44 11.11
CA ALA A 89 -1.41 -8.78 10.00
C ALA A 89 -1.27 -7.57 9.07
N ASP A 90 -0.02 -7.23 8.76
CA ASP A 90 0.35 -6.24 7.76
C ASP A 90 1.10 -6.93 6.61
N PRO A 91 0.90 -6.53 5.34
CA PRO A 91 1.65 -7.10 4.22
C PRO A 91 3.17 -6.92 4.34
N GLY A 92 3.63 -5.89 5.04
CA GLY A 92 5.04 -5.68 5.37
C GLY A 92 5.62 -6.78 6.27
N LEU A 93 4.80 -7.51 7.04
CA LEU A 93 5.24 -8.67 7.83
C LEU A 93 5.67 -9.85 6.96
N VAL A 94 5.21 -9.91 5.71
CA VAL A 94 5.63 -10.90 4.70
C VAL A 94 6.94 -10.48 4.02
N GLY A 95 7.54 -9.38 4.45
CA GLY A 95 8.85 -8.93 4.00
C GLY A 95 8.86 -8.22 2.64
N VAL A 96 7.69 -8.00 2.01
CA VAL A 96 7.60 -7.29 0.73
C VAL A 96 8.24 -5.90 0.83
N SER A 97 7.80 -5.10 1.79
CA SER A 97 8.31 -3.73 1.99
C SER A 97 9.77 -3.73 2.39
N THR A 98 10.21 -4.72 3.18
CA THR A 98 11.59 -4.86 3.64
C THR A 98 12.54 -5.21 2.49
N GLY A 99 12.16 -6.17 1.65
CA GLY A 99 12.93 -6.53 0.46
C GLY A 99 12.98 -5.38 -0.55
N ALA A 100 11.86 -4.67 -0.72
CA ALA A 100 11.80 -3.50 -1.57
C ALA A 100 12.72 -2.38 -1.06
N ALA A 101 12.69 -2.11 0.24
CA ALA A 101 13.56 -1.12 0.87
C ALA A 101 15.04 -1.48 0.73
N LEU A 102 15.42 -2.73 1.05
CA LEU A 102 16.81 -3.16 0.92
C LEU A 102 17.32 -3.05 -0.51
N ALA A 103 16.52 -3.46 -1.50
CA ALA A 103 16.91 -3.39 -2.91
C ALA A 103 16.98 -1.94 -3.40
N ALA A 104 16.03 -1.09 -3.01
CA ALA A 104 16.10 0.34 -3.30
C ALA A 104 17.35 0.98 -2.69
N VAL A 105 17.64 0.70 -1.42
CA VAL A 105 18.83 1.20 -0.72
C VAL A 105 20.11 0.73 -1.40
N SER A 106 20.16 -0.53 -1.82
CA SER A 106 21.28 -1.10 -2.56
C SER A 106 21.53 -0.34 -3.87
N VAL A 107 20.50 -0.03 -4.65
CA VAL A 107 20.64 0.74 -5.88
C VAL A 107 21.00 2.20 -5.61
N ILE A 108 20.45 2.83 -4.58
CA ILE A 108 20.77 4.24 -4.25
C ILE A 108 22.23 4.39 -3.82
N VAL A 109 22.77 3.45 -3.03
CA VAL A 109 24.14 3.52 -2.51
C VAL A 109 25.17 2.99 -3.50
N LEU A 110 24.89 1.85 -4.14
CA LEU A 110 25.85 1.16 -5.01
C LEU A 110 25.64 1.47 -6.50
N GLY A 111 24.61 2.25 -6.84
CA GLY A 111 24.20 2.54 -8.22
C GLY A 111 25.22 3.26 -9.07
N SER A 112 26.11 4.05 -8.46
CA SER A 112 27.21 4.74 -9.14
C SER A 112 28.51 3.92 -9.18
N THR A 113 28.57 2.80 -8.45
CA THR A 113 29.76 1.95 -8.30
C THR A 113 29.49 0.55 -8.83
N TYR A 114 29.21 -0.41 -7.94
CA TYR A 114 29.05 -1.82 -8.28
C TYR A 114 27.80 -2.11 -9.13
N LEU A 115 26.79 -1.26 -9.07
CA LEU A 115 25.54 -1.39 -9.84
C LEU A 115 25.46 -0.37 -10.99
N ALA A 116 26.59 0.21 -11.43
CA ALA A 116 26.62 1.17 -12.54
C ALA A 116 26.05 0.60 -13.85
N GLY A 117 26.25 -0.68 -14.14
CA GLY A 117 25.65 -1.32 -15.31
C GLY A 117 24.12 -1.38 -15.23
N TRP A 118 23.58 -1.66 -14.04
CA TRP A 118 22.13 -1.68 -13.81
C TRP A 118 21.53 -0.29 -14.00
N THR A 119 22.12 0.74 -13.37
CA THR A 119 21.63 2.12 -13.47
C THR A 119 21.77 2.66 -14.89
N ALA A 120 22.83 2.32 -15.62
CA ALA A 120 23.00 2.70 -17.03
C ALA A 120 21.92 2.07 -17.92
N MET A 121 21.54 0.81 -17.70
CA MET A 121 20.53 0.12 -18.49
C MET A 121 19.09 0.55 -18.17
N THR A 122 18.79 0.82 -16.91
CA THR A 122 17.42 1.04 -16.42
C THR A 122 17.08 2.51 -16.16
N GLY A 123 18.10 3.37 -16.07
CA GLY A 123 17.96 4.82 -15.93
C GLY A 123 17.10 5.21 -14.73
N TYR A 124 16.11 6.07 -14.98
CA TYR A 124 15.16 6.56 -13.97
C TYR A 124 14.44 5.43 -13.21
N TYR A 125 14.19 4.29 -13.86
CA TYR A 125 13.44 3.17 -13.27
C TYR A 125 14.33 2.18 -12.50
N ALA A 126 15.62 2.47 -12.33
CA ALA A 126 16.56 1.60 -11.62
C ALA A 126 16.10 1.25 -10.20
N VAL A 127 15.65 2.26 -9.45
CA VAL A 127 15.19 2.08 -8.06
C VAL A 127 13.83 1.38 -8.01
N PRO A 128 12.77 1.83 -8.73
CA PRO A 128 11.47 1.13 -8.72
C PRO A 128 11.56 -0.34 -9.13
N ILE A 129 12.31 -0.68 -10.19
CA ILE A 129 12.44 -2.07 -10.65
C ILE A 129 13.14 -2.92 -9.59
N ALA A 130 14.25 -2.41 -9.02
CA ALA A 130 14.95 -3.14 -7.97
C ALA A 130 14.10 -3.31 -6.72
N ALA A 131 13.37 -2.28 -6.29
CA ALA A 131 12.45 -2.34 -5.17
C ALA A 131 11.35 -3.39 -5.39
N PHE A 132 10.72 -3.38 -6.57
CA PHE A 132 9.70 -4.37 -6.92
C PHE A 132 10.26 -5.80 -6.88
N LEU A 133 11.38 -6.05 -7.55
CA LEU A 133 12.01 -7.37 -7.59
C LEU A 133 12.51 -7.83 -6.22
N GLY A 134 13.10 -6.93 -5.43
CA GLY A 134 13.56 -7.21 -4.08
C GLY A 134 12.42 -7.60 -3.14
N GLY A 135 11.30 -6.89 -3.22
CA GLY A 135 10.09 -7.21 -2.46
C GLY A 135 9.51 -8.58 -2.83
N LEU A 136 9.44 -8.91 -4.13
CA LEU A 136 9.01 -10.22 -4.60
C LEU A 136 9.97 -11.33 -4.17
N ALA A 137 11.28 -11.12 -4.30
CA ALA A 137 12.31 -12.09 -3.95
C ALA A 137 12.27 -12.43 -2.46
N VAL A 138 12.18 -11.43 -1.59
CA VAL A 138 12.09 -11.64 -0.13
C VAL A 138 10.79 -12.33 0.26
N THR A 139 9.66 -11.92 -0.34
CA THR A 139 8.37 -12.58 -0.09
C THR A 139 8.39 -14.04 -0.51
N TRP A 140 8.98 -14.33 -1.66
CA TRP A 140 9.14 -15.68 -2.16
C TRP A 140 10.04 -16.52 -1.24
N LEU A 141 11.14 -15.96 -0.76
CA LEU A 141 12.03 -16.61 0.20
C LEU A 141 11.30 -16.96 1.50
N ILE A 142 10.57 -16.01 2.08
CA ILE A 142 9.77 -16.22 3.29
C ILE A 142 8.70 -17.30 3.06
N TYR A 143 8.02 -17.26 1.91
CA TYR A 143 7.03 -18.27 1.55
C TYR A 143 7.64 -19.68 1.44
N GLN A 144 8.82 -19.81 0.85
CA GLN A 144 9.54 -21.09 0.76
C GLN A 144 9.95 -21.62 2.13
N ILE A 145 10.49 -20.76 3.01
CA ILE A 145 10.85 -21.14 4.37
C ILE A 145 9.62 -21.63 5.15
N ALA A 146 8.48 -20.94 4.97
CA ALA A 146 7.25 -21.22 5.69
C ALA A 146 6.43 -22.41 5.12
N THR A 147 6.80 -22.95 3.95
CA THR A 147 6.00 -23.95 3.25
C THR A 147 6.76 -25.27 3.15
N LYS A 148 6.22 -26.32 3.76
CA LYS A 148 6.75 -27.70 3.67
C LYS A 148 5.66 -28.67 3.27
N ASP A 149 5.95 -29.56 2.32
CA ASP A 149 5.01 -30.58 1.81
C ASP A 149 3.67 -29.98 1.33
N GLY A 150 3.72 -28.75 0.80
CA GLY A 150 2.55 -28.02 0.34
C GLY A 150 1.66 -27.42 1.44
N ARG A 151 2.08 -27.50 2.71
CA ARG A 151 1.42 -26.85 3.85
C ARG A 151 2.23 -25.62 4.26
N THR A 152 1.58 -24.46 4.24
CA THR A 152 2.19 -23.20 4.69
C THR A 152 1.84 -22.95 6.15
N ASP A 153 2.86 -22.92 7.01
CA ASP A 153 2.77 -22.55 8.41
C ASP A 153 2.84 -21.03 8.55
N VAL A 154 1.70 -20.45 8.94
CA VAL A 154 1.55 -19.00 9.13
C VAL A 154 2.46 -18.47 10.25
N ALA A 155 2.62 -19.21 11.34
CA ALA A 155 3.46 -18.78 12.46
C ALA A 155 4.93 -18.76 12.04
N LEU A 156 5.38 -19.80 11.33
CA LEU A 156 6.72 -19.85 10.76
C LEU A 156 6.95 -18.74 9.74
N MET A 157 5.93 -18.40 8.93
CA MET A 157 5.99 -17.28 7.99
C MET A 157 6.23 -15.94 8.68
N LEU A 158 5.54 -15.68 9.80
CA LEU A 158 5.73 -14.47 10.60
C LEU A 158 7.12 -14.44 11.25
N LEU A 159 7.59 -15.56 11.81
CA LEU A 159 8.92 -15.67 12.41
C LEU A 159 10.04 -15.49 11.37
N ALA A 160 9.90 -16.11 10.20
CA ALA A 160 10.80 -15.92 9.08
C ALA A 160 10.80 -14.45 8.61
N GLY A 161 9.64 -13.81 8.53
CA GLY A 161 9.53 -12.38 8.24
C GLY A 161 10.30 -11.52 9.24
N ILE A 162 10.15 -11.77 10.54
CA ILE A 162 10.90 -11.05 11.59
C ILE A 162 12.42 -11.25 11.41
N ALA A 163 12.88 -12.48 11.17
CA ALA A 163 14.29 -12.78 10.97
C ALA A 163 14.87 -12.09 9.72
N ILE A 164 14.17 -12.16 8.59
CA ILE A 164 14.58 -11.50 7.34
C ILE A 164 14.55 -9.97 7.50
N ASN A 165 13.58 -9.42 8.23
CA ASN A 165 13.55 -7.98 8.55
C ASN A 165 14.78 -7.55 9.33
N ALA A 166 15.23 -8.34 10.31
CA ALA A 166 16.45 -8.03 11.05
C ALA A 166 17.70 -8.07 10.16
N ILE A 167 17.81 -9.08 9.28
CA ILE A 167 18.93 -9.21 8.34
C ILE A 167 18.95 -8.05 7.35
N ALA A 168 17.80 -7.75 6.74
CA ALA A 168 17.67 -6.65 5.80
C ALA A 168 17.90 -5.29 6.47
N GLY A 169 17.46 -5.11 7.71
CA GLY A 169 17.75 -3.92 8.51
C GLY A 169 19.25 -3.75 8.77
N ALA A 170 19.95 -4.83 9.14
CA ALA A 170 21.40 -4.81 9.30
C ALA A 170 22.13 -4.48 8.00
N ALA A 171 21.73 -5.10 6.88
CA ALA A 171 22.29 -4.81 5.56
C ALA A 171 22.05 -3.35 5.13
N THR A 172 20.83 -2.85 5.34
CA THR A 172 20.47 -1.44 5.11
C THR A 172 21.33 -0.51 5.98
N GLY A 173 21.57 -0.87 7.24
CA GLY A 173 22.44 -0.11 8.15
C GLY A 173 23.89 -0.04 7.67
N VAL A 174 24.46 -1.14 7.20
CA VAL A 174 25.81 -1.16 6.60
C VAL A 174 25.88 -0.28 5.35
N LEU A 175 24.88 -0.38 4.46
CA LEU A 175 24.81 0.47 3.26
C LEU A 175 24.68 1.96 3.63
N THR A 176 23.88 2.27 4.65
CA THR A 176 23.73 3.65 5.15
C THR A 176 25.05 4.17 5.74
N TYR A 177 25.78 3.34 6.49
CA TYR A 177 27.08 3.70 7.05
C TYR A 177 28.12 4.04 5.97
N TYR A 178 28.07 3.35 4.83
CA TYR A 178 28.97 3.59 3.69
C TYR A 178 28.46 4.68 2.73
N SER A 179 27.27 5.25 2.95
CA SER A 179 26.61 6.15 2.00
C SER A 179 27.18 7.58 2.03
N THR A 180 27.10 8.27 0.89
CA THR A 180 27.36 9.72 0.81
C THR A 180 26.18 10.51 1.37
N ASP A 181 26.38 11.80 1.70
CA ASP A 181 25.28 12.66 2.21
C ASP A 181 24.10 12.75 1.22
N GLU A 182 24.37 12.76 -0.08
CA GLU A 182 23.33 12.77 -1.12
C GLU A 182 22.53 11.46 -1.16
N ALA A 183 23.23 10.32 -1.09
CA ALA A 183 22.59 9.02 -1.00
C ALA A 183 21.77 8.93 0.29
N LEU A 184 22.32 9.33 1.43
CA LEU A 184 21.63 9.33 2.72
C LEU A 184 20.34 10.16 2.70
N ARG A 185 20.38 11.36 2.10
CA ARG A 185 19.18 12.17 1.88
C ARG A 185 18.15 11.45 1.01
N SER A 186 18.58 10.85 -0.10
CA SER A 186 17.72 10.12 -1.03
C SER A 186 17.07 8.90 -0.36
N LEU A 187 17.85 8.12 0.40
CA LEU A 187 17.37 6.99 1.20
C LEU A 187 16.32 7.43 2.22
N THR A 188 16.59 8.52 2.93
CA THR A 188 15.70 9.06 3.95
C THR A 188 14.37 9.45 3.34
N PHE A 189 14.35 10.19 2.22
CA PHE A 189 13.09 10.55 1.56
C PHE A 189 12.36 9.35 0.95
N TRP A 190 13.07 8.42 0.33
CA TRP A 190 12.45 7.24 -0.28
C TRP A 190 11.77 6.33 0.76
N THR A 191 12.41 6.13 1.91
CA THR A 191 11.86 5.28 2.99
C THR A 191 10.65 5.91 3.69
N MET A 192 10.49 7.23 3.65
CA MET A 192 9.32 7.91 4.21
C MET A 192 8.09 7.93 3.30
N GLY A 193 8.25 7.53 2.03
CA GLY A 193 7.18 7.43 1.05
C GLY A 193 6.59 8.77 0.58
N SER A 194 6.40 8.93 -0.72
CA SER A 194 5.89 10.15 -1.35
C SER A 194 5.22 9.85 -2.69
N LEU A 195 4.29 10.73 -3.09
CA LEU A 195 3.70 10.76 -4.43
C LEU A 195 4.13 12.02 -5.21
N ALA A 196 5.12 12.77 -4.70
CA ALA A 196 5.55 14.04 -5.29
C ALA A 196 6.09 13.91 -6.71
N SER A 197 6.73 12.78 -7.04
CA SER A 197 7.30 12.50 -8.36
C SER A 197 6.38 11.67 -9.26
N ALA A 198 5.09 11.58 -8.96
CA ALA A 198 4.16 10.73 -9.69
C ALA A 198 3.98 11.19 -11.15
N THR A 199 4.15 10.25 -12.08
CA THR A 199 3.95 10.46 -13.52
C THR A 199 2.89 9.50 -14.09
N TRP A 200 2.42 9.78 -15.31
CA TRP A 200 1.56 8.83 -16.04
C TRP A 200 2.25 7.48 -16.27
N THR A 201 3.57 7.46 -16.42
CA THR A 201 4.31 6.21 -16.58
C THR A 201 4.26 5.36 -15.32
N ASP A 202 4.38 5.98 -14.13
CA ASP A 202 4.23 5.26 -12.85
C ASP A 202 2.82 4.69 -12.69
N VAL A 203 1.80 5.46 -13.08
CA VAL A 203 0.41 5.01 -13.09
C VAL A 203 0.23 3.79 -14.00
N LEU A 204 0.81 3.78 -15.20
CA LEU A 204 0.68 2.66 -16.13
C LEU A 204 1.47 1.44 -15.67
N VAL A 205 2.74 1.61 -15.29
CA VAL A 205 3.64 0.49 -14.95
C VAL A 205 3.24 -0.17 -13.63
N SER A 206 2.97 0.62 -12.58
CA SER A 206 2.56 0.09 -11.28
C SER A 206 1.05 -0.15 -11.19
N GLY A 207 0.25 0.53 -12.01
CA GLY A 207 -1.20 0.33 -12.04
C GLY A 207 -1.59 -1.06 -12.52
N ILE A 208 -0.90 -1.64 -13.51
CA ILE A 208 -1.21 -2.99 -14.01
C ILE A 208 -1.15 -4.06 -12.90
N PRO A 209 -0.03 -4.25 -12.18
CA PRO A 209 0.06 -5.25 -11.10
C PRO A 209 -0.89 -4.96 -9.93
N ILE A 210 -1.12 -3.69 -9.60
CA ILE A 210 -2.08 -3.30 -8.55
C ILE A 210 -3.52 -3.62 -8.98
N LEU A 211 -3.93 -3.24 -10.19
CA LEU A 211 -5.26 -3.52 -10.72
C LEU A 211 -5.51 -5.02 -10.82
N LEU A 212 -4.50 -5.79 -11.22
CA LEU A 212 -4.60 -7.25 -11.23
C LEU A 212 -4.95 -7.80 -9.84
N ALA A 213 -4.28 -7.33 -8.79
CA ALA A 213 -4.60 -7.72 -7.42
C ALA A 213 -5.97 -7.20 -6.96
N LEU A 214 -6.34 -5.97 -7.29
CA LEU A 214 -7.65 -5.39 -6.97
C LEU A 214 -8.80 -6.16 -7.62
N VAL A 215 -8.62 -6.69 -8.81
CA VAL A 215 -9.61 -7.52 -9.51
C VAL A 215 -9.60 -8.95 -8.97
N LEU A 216 -8.42 -9.56 -8.77
CA LEU A 216 -8.32 -10.99 -8.44
C LEU A 216 -8.55 -11.31 -6.96
N LEU A 217 -8.12 -10.47 -6.01
CA LEU A 217 -8.28 -10.74 -4.58
C LEU A 217 -9.75 -10.87 -4.13
N PRO A 218 -10.71 -10.06 -4.62
CA PRO A 218 -12.13 -10.23 -4.31
C PRO A 218 -12.71 -11.63 -4.60
N PHE A 219 -12.19 -12.35 -5.59
CA PHE A 219 -12.64 -13.72 -5.88
C PHE A 219 -12.31 -14.70 -4.75
N PHE A 220 -11.32 -14.38 -3.91
CA PHE A 220 -10.97 -15.19 -2.73
C PHE A 220 -11.78 -14.81 -1.48
N ALA A 221 -12.75 -13.87 -1.55
CA ALA A 221 -13.53 -13.42 -0.40
C ALA A 221 -14.20 -14.56 0.37
N LEU A 222 -14.81 -15.52 -0.36
CA LEU A 222 -15.46 -16.67 0.26
C LEU A 222 -14.46 -17.60 0.96
N THR A 223 -13.30 -17.82 0.35
CA THR A 223 -12.22 -18.62 0.95
C THR A 223 -11.64 -17.95 2.19
N LEU A 224 -11.46 -16.62 2.16
CA LEU A 224 -11.03 -15.84 3.31
C LEU A 224 -12.05 -15.88 4.46
N ASN A 225 -13.35 -15.86 4.15
CA ASN A 225 -14.40 -16.08 5.15
C ASN A 225 -14.36 -17.50 5.73
N ALA A 226 -14.13 -18.51 4.90
CA ALA A 226 -13.99 -19.89 5.34
C ALA A 226 -12.81 -20.07 6.31
N PHE A 227 -11.68 -19.40 6.03
CA PHE A 227 -10.51 -19.45 6.92
C PHE A 227 -10.85 -18.99 8.35
N LEU A 228 -11.80 -18.08 8.55
CA LEU A 228 -12.23 -17.68 9.90
C LEU A 228 -12.78 -18.86 10.74
N MET A 229 -13.31 -19.92 10.11
CA MET A 229 -13.77 -21.15 10.77
C MET A 229 -12.64 -22.16 11.04
N GLY A 230 -11.42 -21.87 10.55
CA GLY A 230 -10.26 -22.74 10.64
C GLY A 230 -9.93 -23.43 9.31
N GLU A 231 -8.64 -23.74 9.14
CA GLU A 231 -8.12 -24.35 7.91
C GLU A 231 -8.72 -25.73 7.69
N ARG A 232 -8.72 -26.61 8.70
CA ARG A 232 -9.30 -27.95 8.57
C ARG A 232 -10.76 -27.89 8.10
N VAL A 233 -11.57 -27.00 8.68
CA VAL A 233 -12.98 -26.84 8.29
C VAL A 233 -13.10 -26.36 6.85
N SER A 234 -12.27 -25.38 6.45
CA SER A 234 -12.23 -24.85 5.07
C SER A 234 -11.92 -25.93 4.03
N GLU A 235 -11.04 -26.87 4.37
CA GLU A 235 -10.65 -27.99 3.50
C GLU A 235 -11.81 -28.97 3.33
N HIS A 236 -12.53 -29.29 4.41
CA HIS A 236 -13.67 -30.22 4.39
C HIS A 236 -14.86 -29.69 3.59
N ILE A 237 -15.06 -28.37 3.53
CA ILE A 237 -16.11 -27.74 2.72
C ILE A 237 -15.68 -27.50 1.26
N GLY A 238 -14.51 -28.01 0.84
CA GLY A 238 -14.10 -28.11 -0.55
C GLY A 238 -13.17 -27.01 -1.08
N PHE A 239 -12.66 -26.10 -0.23
CA PHE A 239 -11.70 -25.10 -0.68
C PHE A 239 -10.29 -25.68 -0.83
N ASN A 240 -9.63 -25.39 -1.96
CA ASN A 240 -8.21 -25.69 -2.13
C ASN A 240 -7.35 -24.65 -1.40
N ILE A 241 -7.06 -24.92 -0.12
CA ILE A 241 -6.32 -24.02 0.78
C ILE A 241 -4.95 -23.70 0.21
N LYS A 242 -4.23 -24.70 -0.31
CA LYS A 242 -2.87 -24.54 -0.83
C LYS A 242 -2.82 -23.53 -1.98
N LEU A 243 -3.71 -23.67 -2.97
CA LEU A 243 -3.80 -22.74 -4.10
C LEU A 243 -4.24 -21.35 -3.64
N ALA A 244 -5.23 -21.26 -2.75
CA ALA A 244 -5.72 -19.98 -2.24
C ALA A 244 -4.62 -19.22 -1.47
N LYS A 245 -3.92 -19.87 -0.53
CA LYS A 245 -2.81 -19.26 0.22
C LYS A 245 -1.73 -18.74 -0.74
N ARG A 246 -1.30 -19.57 -1.69
CA ARG A 246 -0.27 -19.18 -2.67
C ARG A 246 -0.72 -18.00 -3.52
N ALA A 247 -1.94 -18.03 -4.06
CA ALA A 247 -2.47 -16.96 -4.90
C ALA A 247 -2.61 -15.65 -4.11
N ILE A 248 -3.16 -15.68 -2.89
CA ILE A 248 -3.31 -14.48 -2.04
C ILE A 248 -1.93 -13.87 -1.73
N ILE A 249 -0.94 -14.70 -1.36
CA ILE A 249 0.42 -14.22 -1.05
C ILE A 249 1.07 -13.58 -2.28
N VAL A 250 0.98 -14.24 -3.45
CA VAL A 250 1.56 -13.70 -4.70
C VAL A 250 0.88 -12.41 -5.13
N LEU A 251 -0.46 -12.33 -5.10
CA LEU A 251 -1.20 -11.11 -5.45
C LEU A 251 -0.94 -9.96 -4.47
N THR A 252 -0.79 -10.28 -3.18
CA THR A 252 -0.40 -9.30 -2.15
C THR A 252 1.00 -8.78 -2.43
N ALA A 253 1.97 -9.67 -2.67
CA ALA A 253 3.35 -9.29 -2.97
C ALA A 253 3.44 -8.45 -4.24
N LEU A 254 2.66 -8.81 -5.27
CA LEU A 254 2.56 -8.09 -6.52
C LEU A 254 2.02 -6.67 -6.32
N SER A 255 0.90 -6.53 -5.59
CA SER A 255 0.28 -5.23 -5.35
C SER A 255 1.15 -4.33 -4.46
N VAL A 256 1.66 -4.88 -3.35
CA VAL A 256 2.44 -4.11 -2.36
C VAL A 256 3.80 -3.77 -2.92
N GLY A 257 4.46 -4.71 -3.63
CA GLY A 257 5.72 -4.45 -4.30
C GLY A 257 5.60 -3.35 -5.34
N ALA A 258 4.54 -3.37 -6.16
CA ALA A 258 4.32 -2.34 -7.17
C ALA A 258 3.99 -0.97 -6.56
N ALA A 259 3.19 -0.94 -5.49
CA ALA A 259 2.91 0.28 -4.74
C ALA A 259 4.19 0.87 -4.14
N VAL A 260 4.94 0.06 -3.37
CA VAL A 260 6.17 0.51 -2.68
C VAL A 260 7.26 0.92 -3.65
N ALA A 261 7.35 0.29 -4.83
CA ALA A 261 8.34 0.62 -5.85
C ALA A 261 8.26 2.09 -6.32
N VAL A 262 7.05 2.62 -6.44
CA VAL A 262 6.82 4.00 -6.96
C VAL A 262 6.52 5.00 -5.86
N SER A 263 5.90 4.57 -4.76
CA SER A 263 5.52 5.49 -3.67
C SER A 263 6.48 5.47 -2.49
N GLY A 264 7.49 4.59 -2.48
CA GLY A 264 8.23 4.26 -1.26
C GLY A 264 7.34 3.57 -0.21
N VAL A 265 7.85 3.44 1.01
CA VAL A 265 7.14 2.72 2.09
C VAL A 265 6.05 3.61 2.71
N ILE A 266 4.79 3.24 2.52
CA ILE A 266 3.64 3.89 3.18
C ILE A 266 3.06 2.94 4.22
N ALA A 267 3.25 3.28 5.50
CA ALA A 267 2.80 2.47 6.62
C ALA A 267 1.29 2.64 6.92
N PHE A 268 0.75 1.71 7.71
CA PHE A 268 -0.60 1.73 8.29
C PHE A 268 -1.80 1.66 7.35
N VAL A 269 -1.69 1.93 6.04
CA VAL A 269 -2.83 1.85 5.10
C VAL A 269 -3.45 0.44 5.12
N GLY A 270 -2.62 -0.59 5.01
CA GLY A 270 -3.02 -2.00 5.06
C GLY A 270 -3.64 -2.46 6.39
N LEU A 271 -3.39 -1.73 7.48
CA LEU A 271 -3.93 -2.03 8.81
C LEU A 271 -5.22 -1.25 9.10
N VAL A 272 -5.20 0.07 8.86
CA VAL A 272 -6.26 1.01 9.24
C VAL A 272 -7.48 0.86 8.34
N ALA A 273 -7.30 0.84 7.01
CA ALA A 273 -8.43 0.82 6.08
C ALA A 273 -9.32 -0.42 6.25
N PRO A 274 -8.80 -1.66 6.29
CA PRO A 274 -9.64 -2.84 6.51
C PRO A 274 -10.34 -2.82 7.86
N HIS A 275 -9.69 -2.28 8.89
CA HIS A 275 -10.29 -2.18 10.20
C HIS A 275 -11.49 -1.24 10.22
N LEU A 276 -11.34 -0.02 9.66
CA LEU A 276 -12.44 0.94 9.53
C LEU A 276 -13.61 0.35 8.75
N VAL A 277 -13.32 -0.35 7.65
CA VAL A 277 -14.36 -0.98 6.83
C VAL A 277 -15.08 -2.09 7.59
N ARG A 278 -14.36 -2.89 8.39
CA ARG A 278 -15.00 -3.92 9.25
C ARG A 278 -15.93 -3.30 10.29
N MET A 279 -15.61 -2.12 10.81
CA MET A 279 -16.49 -1.38 11.72
C MET A 279 -17.74 -0.85 11.01
N LEU A 280 -17.60 -0.38 9.76
CA LEU A 280 -18.68 0.22 8.98
C LEU A 280 -19.62 -0.82 8.35
N LEU A 281 -19.07 -1.83 7.68
CA LEU A 281 -19.79 -2.79 6.82
C LEU A 281 -19.86 -4.21 7.41
N GLY A 282 -19.07 -4.51 8.43
CA GLY A 282 -18.96 -5.84 9.05
C GLY A 282 -17.77 -6.67 8.54
N PRO A 283 -17.58 -7.89 9.07
CA PRO A 283 -16.36 -8.69 8.86
C PRO A 283 -16.33 -9.52 7.57
N ASP A 284 -17.41 -9.54 6.79
CA ASP A 284 -17.51 -10.35 5.57
C ASP A 284 -16.57 -9.82 4.47
N HIS A 285 -15.62 -10.65 4.03
CA HIS A 285 -14.61 -10.28 3.04
C HIS A 285 -15.19 -9.86 1.68
N ARG A 286 -16.43 -10.24 1.36
CA ARG A 286 -17.13 -9.77 0.16
C ARG A 286 -17.29 -8.26 0.15
N TRP A 287 -17.43 -7.65 1.32
CA TRP A 287 -17.58 -6.20 1.50
C TRP A 287 -16.29 -5.56 2.02
N VAL A 288 -15.50 -6.28 2.81
CA VAL A 288 -14.24 -5.76 3.35
C VAL A 288 -13.23 -5.52 2.25
N LEU A 289 -13.06 -6.41 1.26
CA LEU A 289 -12.08 -6.21 0.19
C LEU A 289 -12.38 -4.96 -0.66
N PRO A 290 -13.55 -4.82 -1.31
CA PRO A 290 -13.86 -3.62 -2.08
C PRO A 290 -13.96 -2.36 -1.21
N GLY A 291 -14.49 -2.48 0.02
CA GLY A 291 -14.55 -1.34 0.94
C GLY A 291 -13.17 -0.86 1.38
N SER A 292 -12.23 -1.80 1.58
CA SER A 292 -10.83 -1.47 1.92
C SER A 292 -10.13 -0.78 0.77
N ALA A 293 -10.40 -1.19 -0.48
CA ALA A 293 -9.87 -0.48 -1.66
C ALA A 293 -10.25 1.01 -1.62
N LEU A 294 -11.54 1.31 -1.44
CA LEU A 294 -12.06 2.67 -1.41
C LEU A 294 -11.54 3.44 -0.19
N MET A 295 -11.57 2.84 1.00
CA MET A 295 -11.08 3.46 2.22
C MET A 295 -9.56 3.72 2.16
N GLY A 296 -8.79 2.81 1.59
CA GLY A 296 -7.35 2.96 1.38
C GLY A 296 -7.03 4.12 0.45
N ALA A 297 -7.74 4.21 -0.68
CA ALA A 297 -7.64 5.35 -1.59
C ALA A 297 -7.96 6.68 -0.89
N ILE A 298 -9.05 6.74 -0.12
CA ILE A 298 -9.43 7.91 0.67
C ILE A 298 -8.30 8.32 1.63
N LEU A 299 -7.77 7.38 2.43
CA LEU A 299 -6.73 7.67 3.41
C LEU A 299 -5.45 8.21 2.77
N VAL A 300 -5.02 7.63 1.65
CA VAL A 300 -3.80 8.07 0.95
C VAL A 300 -3.99 9.45 0.33
N ILE A 301 -5.11 9.70 -0.37
CA ILE A 301 -5.36 11.01 -0.99
C ILE A 301 -5.53 12.12 0.05
N LEU A 302 -6.20 11.83 1.18
CA LEU A 302 -6.31 12.77 2.29
C LEU A 302 -4.94 13.06 2.89
N SER A 303 -4.12 12.03 3.10
CA SER A 303 -2.79 12.22 3.68
C SER A 303 -1.86 12.99 2.75
N ASP A 304 -1.94 12.75 1.44
CA ASP A 304 -1.23 13.54 0.42
C ASP A 304 -1.72 15.00 0.39
N SER A 305 -3.02 15.24 0.54
CA SER A 305 -3.58 16.59 0.61
C SER A 305 -3.13 17.34 1.86
N ILE A 306 -3.12 16.68 3.02
CA ILE A 306 -2.59 17.24 4.28
C ILE A 306 -1.10 17.54 4.14
N ALA A 307 -0.33 16.61 3.56
CA ALA A 307 1.11 16.74 3.37
C ALA A 307 1.49 17.96 2.51
N ARG A 308 0.67 18.31 1.51
CA ARG A 308 0.87 19.47 0.62
C ARG A 308 0.49 20.81 1.26
N ILE A 309 -0.35 20.81 2.29
CA ILE A 309 -0.81 22.05 2.96
C ILE A 309 0.09 22.41 4.15
N LEU A 310 0.51 21.43 4.95
CA LEU A 310 1.12 21.70 6.25
C LEU A 310 2.46 22.48 6.19
N VAL A 311 3.27 22.28 5.16
CA VAL A 311 4.64 22.86 5.08
C VAL A 311 4.90 23.53 3.73
N ALA A 312 3.86 24.03 3.06
CA ALA A 312 3.99 24.69 1.77
C ALA A 312 5.03 25.83 1.81
N PRO A 313 5.92 25.98 0.80
CA PRO A 313 5.94 25.30 -0.50
C PRO A 313 6.64 23.94 -0.51
N ALA A 314 7.24 23.50 0.61
CA ALA A 314 7.77 22.15 0.74
C ALA A 314 6.63 21.15 0.95
N GLU A 315 6.86 19.90 0.58
CA GLU A 315 5.88 18.83 0.77
C GLU A 315 6.39 17.82 1.80
N LEU A 316 5.56 17.47 2.77
CA LEU A 316 5.87 16.39 3.70
C LEU A 316 5.79 15.03 3.00
N PRO A 317 6.65 14.07 3.35
CA PRO A 317 6.45 12.67 2.99
C PRO A 317 5.11 12.14 3.55
N ILE A 318 4.37 11.44 2.72
CA ILE A 318 3.01 10.96 3.03
C ILE A 318 3.06 9.89 4.11
N GLY A 319 4.13 9.07 4.16
CA GLY A 319 4.29 8.06 5.18
C GLY A 319 4.41 8.64 6.60
N LEU A 320 4.93 9.86 6.75
CA LEU A 320 4.94 10.56 8.05
C LEU A 320 3.51 10.94 8.48
N VAL A 321 2.70 11.49 7.57
CA VAL A 321 1.31 11.85 7.84
C VAL A 321 0.49 10.59 8.17
N MET A 322 0.63 9.53 7.37
CA MET A 322 -0.04 8.25 7.62
C MET A 322 0.40 7.60 8.93
N ALA A 323 1.67 7.68 9.33
CA ALA A 323 2.14 7.18 10.61
C ALA A 323 1.59 8.00 11.79
N ALA A 324 1.55 9.33 11.65
CA ALA A 324 1.00 10.23 12.66
C ALA A 324 -0.51 10.03 12.88
N ILE A 325 -1.25 9.58 11.85
CA ILE A 325 -2.67 9.24 11.96
C ILE A 325 -2.85 7.78 12.43
N GLY A 326 -2.15 6.85 11.77
CA GLY A 326 -2.32 5.41 11.95
C GLY A 326 -1.82 4.90 13.29
N GLY A 327 -0.71 5.43 13.81
CA GLY A 327 -0.14 5.07 15.11
C GLY A 327 -1.10 5.33 16.28
N PRO A 328 -1.57 6.58 16.48
CA PRO A 328 -2.56 6.91 17.50
C PRO A 328 -3.88 6.16 17.32
N PHE A 329 -4.38 6.02 16.08
CA PHE A 329 -5.59 5.23 15.80
C PHE A 329 -5.45 3.78 16.28
N PHE A 330 -4.31 3.15 15.96
CA PHE A 330 -4.05 1.77 16.35
C PHE A 330 -3.89 1.63 17.88
N LEU A 331 -3.18 2.55 18.52
CA LEU A 331 -3.04 2.59 19.97
C LEU A 331 -4.41 2.71 20.66
N ALA A 332 -5.28 3.60 20.16
CA ALA A 332 -6.62 3.77 20.69
C ALA A 332 -7.44 2.47 20.59
N LEU A 333 -7.33 1.72 19.48
CA LEU A 333 -7.99 0.42 19.34
C LEU A 333 -7.49 -0.62 20.34
N LEU A 334 -6.18 -0.67 20.61
CA LEU A 334 -5.61 -1.57 21.62
C LEU A 334 -6.15 -1.25 23.02
N LEU A 335 -6.21 0.04 23.37
CA LEU A 335 -6.74 0.51 24.66
C LEU A 335 -8.23 0.16 24.82
N GLN A 336 -9.03 0.28 23.76
CA GLN A 336 -10.44 -0.10 23.78
C GLN A 336 -10.65 -1.61 23.95
N ARG A 337 -9.77 -2.45 23.38
CA ARG A 337 -9.85 -3.92 23.58
C ARG A 337 -9.51 -4.33 25.00
N ARG A 338 -8.53 -3.69 25.64
CA ARG A 338 -8.19 -3.94 27.04
C ARG A 338 -9.40 -3.78 27.95
N ASN A 339 -10.21 -2.74 27.72
CA ASN A 339 -11.42 -2.48 28.51
C ASN A 339 -12.56 -3.49 28.26
N ARG A 340 -12.48 -4.34 27.23
CA ARG A 340 -13.45 -5.44 26.97
C ARG A 340 -12.98 -6.80 27.48
N VAL A 341 -11.69 -6.94 27.80
CA VAL A 341 -11.07 -8.16 28.34
C VAL A 341 -10.75 -7.99 29.84
N GLY A 342 -11.18 -6.89 30.45
CA GLY A 342 -11.14 -6.70 31.90
C GLY A 342 -12.30 -7.41 32.60
N PHE A 343 -11.95 -8.16 33.64
CA PHE A 343 -12.84 -8.68 34.68
C PHE A 343 -13.69 -7.58 35.32
#